data_AF-A0A354EHH7-F1
#
_entry.id   AF-A0A354EHH7-F1
#
_cell.length_a   1.000
_cell.length_b   1.000
_cell.length_c   1.000
_cell.angle_alpha   90.00
_cell.angle_beta   90.00
_cell.angle_gamma   90.00
#
_symmetry.space_group_name_H-M   'P 1'
#
loop_
_entity.id
_entity.type
_entity.pdbx_description
1 polymer ?
#
loop_
_entity_poly.entity_id
_entity_poly.type
_entity_poly.pdbx_seq_one_letter_code
_entity_poly.pdbx_strand_id
1 'polypeptide(L)'
;MKKWSLWLVGVLLVGWVMAVPLWAAENKPAAPSVLMISGIVKNPQRLTLGDLGRLQTVTVQTNEVDRQGRFHGVFQHRAVPLRTLLDIAHIQKETSDFAKPVDVAIRVRDRQGRQIVLSWGEVYYSNPAEVVIALSADPVLPRHPDDKAQLATFNRRVGLPKLLVTGDFYTERYLEDLVSIEVIDLHPDIRTDRSVRPYSGSFRIDGVVGKPLELKDLSRHPQIEVHKKVFGGGRGFQGLHRYRGVPLVNLLEQAGVRPDLDKAVLVSAPDGYRALFAMGELFLSPEGRRIIVATAKNGENFKDPGGKFTMIVPDELTDDRDVQAVARIEVVDLRQPGKLYIIGVGPGDTDLITLEALSALARVDVMAAPSDIVKRFGHYLQGKENLFDPLPLIRGVARRNLSGMSETQLTEKLAQLRIGEVQKIRAELAKGRSVAFMDWGDPMIYGASLWVRQYFEEDQIVTIPAMSAFNAGNAVINRSFLGTGSIIISGPAGLRQNESLLQAAAANGDTMALFLAMRDFEDLVPLLNQHYSATTPVALVYSAGIADSEKLVHTTLQQAGEEVRRHAEKNLGMIYIGPRLAKGGVAECH
;
A
#
# COMPACT_ATOMS: atom_id res chain seq x y z
N MET A 1 -82.00 -16.57 43.23
CA MET A 1 -82.63 -15.34 42.69
C MET A 1 -81.57 -14.23 42.62
N LYS A 2 -81.42 -13.57 41.45
CA LYS A 2 -80.71 -12.30 41.15
C LYS A 2 -79.28 -12.12 41.73
N LYS A 3 -78.23 -12.33 40.93
CA LYS A 3 -77.53 -11.42 39.99
C LYS A 3 -76.54 -10.41 40.62
N TRP A 4 -75.24 -10.72 40.43
CA TRP A 4 -74.11 -9.87 39.97
C TRP A 4 -73.70 -8.66 40.86
N SER A 5 -72.44 -8.29 41.08
CA SER A 5 -71.08 -8.83 40.89
C SER A 5 -70.08 -7.71 41.26
N LEU A 6 -68.81 -8.06 41.51
CA LEU A 6 -67.62 -7.21 41.72
C LEU A 6 -67.40 -6.73 43.19
N TRP A 7 -66.20 -6.73 43.78
CA TRP A 7 -64.82 -6.81 43.27
C TRP A 7 -63.97 -7.71 44.19
N LEU A 8 -63.10 -8.53 43.60
CA LEU A 8 -62.14 -9.38 44.30
C LEU A 8 -60.81 -8.64 44.52
N VAL A 9 -60.30 -8.76 45.75
CA VAL A 9 -58.98 -8.31 46.22
C VAL A 9 -57.89 -9.17 45.60
N GLY A 10 -56.80 -8.55 45.14
CA GLY A 10 -55.62 -9.23 44.60
C GLY A 10 -54.35 -8.45 44.87
N VAL A 11 -53.63 -8.90 45.89
CA VAL A 11 -52.37 -8.39 46.47
C VAL A 11 -51.24 -8.18 45.44
N LEU A 12 -50.49 -7.09 45.68
CA LEU A 12 -49.27 -6.66 44.99
C LEU A 12 -48.16 -7.73 44.99
N LEU A 13 -47.63 -8.03 43.81
CA LEU A 13 -46.30 -8.60 43.59
C LEU A 13 -45.61 -7.80 42.48
N VAL A 14 -44.62 -7.00 42.89
CA VAL A 14 -43.81 -6.15 42.01
C VAL A 14 -42.76 -7.03 41.32
N GLY A 15 -42.98 -7.34 40.05
CA GLY A 15 -41.98 -7.87 39.13
C GLY A 15 -41.49 -6.76 38.21
N TRP A 16 -40.24 -6.32 38.40
CA TRP A 16 -39.55 -5.42 37.48
C TRP A 16 -39.28 -6.14 36.14
N VAL A 17 -40.06 -5.81 35.11
CA VAL A 17 -39.67 -6.07 33.72
C VAL A 17 -38.93 -4.85 33.23
N MET A 18 -37.60 -4.87 33.30
CA MET A 18 -36.75 -3.91 32.60
C MET A 18 -36.86 -4.20 31.10
N ALA A 19 -37.65 -3.39 30.40
CA ALA A 19 -37.55 -3.27 28.95
C ALA A 19 -36.17 -2.68 28.64
N VAL A 20 -35.23 -3.53 28.22
CA VAL A 20 -33.95 -3.08 27.66
C VAL A 20 -34.28 -2.44 26.31
N PRO A 21 -33.98 -1.14 26.09
CA PRO A 21 -34.07 -0.60 24.75
C PRO A 21 -33.02 -1.33 23.90
N LEU A 22 -33.47 -2.02 22.84
CA LEU A 22 -32.63 -2.24 21.67
C LEU A 22 -32.16 -0.85 21.24
N TRP A 23 -30.95 -0.46 21.64
CA TRP A 23 -30.08 0.60 21.14
C TRP A 23 -28.77 0.45 21.93
N ALA A 24 -28.14 -0.70 21.75
CA ALA A 24 -26.77 -0.97 22.22
C ALA A 24 -26.05 -1.79 21.15
N ALA A 25 -26.06 -1.26 19.92
CA ALA A 25 -25.06 -1.57 18.92
C ALA A 25 -24.12 -0.36 18.84
N GLU A 26 -23.52 0.01 19.97
CA GLU A 26 -22.53 1.08 20.01
C GLU A 26 -21.12 0.47 20.04
N ASN A 27 -20.44 0.66 18.91
CA ASN A 27 -19.00 0.81 18.78
C ASN A 27 -18.14 -0.18 19.56
N LYS A 28 -17.80 -1.30 18.91
CA LYS A 28 -16.48 -1.91 19.16
C LYS A 28 -15.44 -0.78 19.10
N PRO A 29 -14.61 -0.57 20.13
CA PRO A 29 -13.56 0.44 20.05
C PRO A 29 -12.68 0.09 18.84
N ALA A 30 -12.57 1.03 17.90
CA ALA A 30 -11.64 0.89 16.79
C ALA A 30 -10.26 0.58 17.38
N ALA A 31 -9.53 -0.37 16.79
CA ALA A 31 -8.19 -0.69 17.23
C ALA A 31 -7.37 0.61 17.37
N PRO A 32 -6.57 0.76 18.45
CA PRO A 32 -5.86 2.00 18.73
C PRO A 32 -5.07 2.43 17.50
N SER A 33 -5.21 3.69 17.10
CA SER A 33 -4.45 4.28 16.01
C SER A 33 -2.96 4.25 16.36
N VAL A 34 -2.20 3.48 15.60
CA VAL A 34 -0.75 3.39 15.72
C VAL A 34 -0.13 4.15 14.56
N LEU A 35 0.72 5.11 14.88
CA LEU A 35 1.52 5.88 13.94
C LEU A 35 2.89 5.22 13.78
N MET A 36 3.25 4.86 12.56
CA MET A 36 4.58 4.33 12.23
C MET A 36 5.50 5.44 11.73
N ILE A 37 6.77 5.44 12.15
CA ILE A 37 7.83 6.28 11.56
C ILE A 37 8.90 5.36 10.99
N SER A 38 9.15 5.46 9.68
CA SER A 38 10.04 4.55 8.94
C SER A 38 10.82 5.27 7.84
N GLY A 39 11.50 4.52 6.97
CA GLY A 39 12.32 5.05 5.88
C GLY A 39 13.80 5.11 6.28
N ILE A 40 14.52 6.13 5.83
CA ILE A 40 15.95 6.36 6.15
C ILE A 40 16.13 6.88 7.58
N VAL A 41 15.73 6.07 8.56
CA VAL A 41 15.83 6.33 9.99
C VAL A 41 16.52 5.17 10.69
N LYS A 42 17.35 5.48 11.69
CA LYS A 42 18.09 4.47 12.45
C LYS A 42 17.20 3.71 13.44
N ASN A 43 16.22 4.38 14.01
CA ASN A 43 15.32 3.83 15.01
C ASN A 43 13.87 3.98 14.54
N PRO A 44 13.33 3.06 13.72
CA PRO A 44 11.91 3.09 13.34
C PRO A 44 11.02 3.14 14.58
N GLN A 45 9.96 3.95 14.53
CA GLN A 45 9.06 4.17 15.67
C GLN A 45 7.68 3.58 15.42
N ARG A 46 7.05 3.10 16.49
CA ARG A 46 5.67 2.64 16.53
C ARG A 46 4.99 3.29 17.72
N LEU A 47 4.23 4.35 17.47
CA LEU A 47 3.71 5.26 18.51
C LEU A 47 2.19 5.20 18.58
N THR A 48 1.64 5.02 19.77
CA THR A 48 0.22 5.24 20.04
C THR A 48 -0.06 6.70 20.40
N LEU A 49 -1.33 7.11 20.44
CA LEU A 49 -1.70 8.43 20.98
C LEU A 49 -1.22 8.62 22.44
N GLY A 50 -1.21 7.54 23.23
CA GLY A 50 -0.70 7.57 24.60
C GLY A 50 0.81 7.83 24.65
N ASP A 51 1.58 7.24 23.74
CA ASP A 51 3.04 7.47 23.66
C ASP A 51 3.34 8.90 23.23
N LEU A 52 2.65 9.41 22.20
CA LEU A 52 2.77 10.80 21.77
C LEU A 52 2.40 11.77 22.89
N GLY A 53 1.40 11.43 23.71
CA GLY A 53 0.96 12.23 24.85
C GLY A 53 1.99 12.35 25.98
N ARG A 54 3.04 11.51 26.00
CA ARG A 54 4.15 11.60 26.97
C ARG A 54 5.29 12.50 26.51
N LEU A 55 5.28 12.94 25.26
CA LEU A 55 6.27 13.87 24.72
C LEU A 55 5.93 15.32 25.08
N GLN A 56 6.91 16.21 24.93
CA GLN A 56 6.68 17.65 25.08
C GLN A 56 5.72 18.13 23.98
N THR A 57 4.64 18.78 24.39
CA THR A 57 3.62 19.29 23.48
C THR A 57 3.60 20.81 23.43
N VAL A 58 3.19 21.33 22.28
CA VAL A 58 2.81 22.73 22.06
C VAL A 58 1.28 22.83 21.96
N THR A 59 0.75 24.03 22.15
CA THR A 59 -0.65 24.34 21.87
C THR A 59 -0.74 25.17 20.61
N VAL A 60 -1.59 24.76 19.66
CA VAL A 60 -1.81 25.42 18.38
C VAL A 60 -3.29 25.65 18.20
N GLN A 61 -3.69 26.86 17.79
CA GLN A 61 -5.07 27.13 17.37
C GLN A 61 -5.14 27.19 15.84
N THR A 62 -6.12 26.52 15.25
CA THR A 62 -6.32 26.48 13.79
C THR A 62 -7.69 27.04 13.42
N ASN A 63 -7.74 27.74 12.29
CA ASN A 63 -8.99 28.13 11.62
C ASN A 63 -9.07 27.30 10.34
N GLU A 64 -9.86 26.23 10.35
CA GLU A 64 -9.81 25.24 9.29
C GLU A 64 -10.71 25.62 8.12
N VAL A 65 -10.12 26.12 7.04
CA VAL A 65 -10.80 26.47 5.79
C VAL A 65 -10.00 25.89 4.62
N ASP A 66 -10.68 25.21 3.70
CA ASP A 66 -10.06 24.73 2.47
C ASP A 66 -10.15 25.76 1.32
N ARG A 67 -9.46 25.51 0.22
CA ARG A 67 -9.45 26.34 -0.99
C ARG A 67 -10.83 26.50 -1.64
N GLN A 68 -11.79 25.64 -1.32
CA GLN A 68 -13.17 25.76 -1.80
C GLN A 68 -13.99 26.69 -0.90
N GLY A 69 -13.39 27.25 0.16
CA GLY A 69 -14.04 28.11 1.13
C GLY A 69 -14.89 27.33 2.13
N ARG A 70 -14.78 26.00 2.19
CA ARG A 70 -15.53 25.19 3.17
C ARG A 70 -14.85 25.31 4.52
N PHE A 71 -15.64 25.68 5.51
CA PHE A 71 -15.22 25.79 6.89
C PHE A 71 -15.37 24.45 7.61
N HIS A 72 -14.29 24.00 8.25
CA HIS A 72 -14.19 22.70 8.94
C HIS A 72 -14.10 22.84 10.46
N GLY A 73 -14.07 24.08 10.99
CA GLY A 73 -14.08 24.38 12.42
C GLY A 73 -12.93 25.27 12.87
N VAL A 74 -12.98 25.71 14.12
CA VAL A 74 -11.83 26.30 14.83
C VAL A 74 -11.51 25.40 16.00
N PHE A 75 -10.24 25.02 16.13
CA PHE A 75 -9.81 24.07 17.15
C PHE A 75 -8.56 24.56 17.85
N GLN A 76 -8.50 24.27 19.14
CA GLN A 76 -7.28 24.32 19.92
C GLN A 76 -6.74 22.90 20.04
N HIS A 77 -5.49 22.71 19.60
CA HIS A 77 -4.82 21.43 19.55
C HIS A 77 -3.69 21.38 20.55
N ARG A 78 -3.60 20.29 21.31
CA ARG A 78 -2.35 19.87 21.94
C ARG A 78 -1.60 18.98 20.95
N ALA A 79 -0.37 19.35 20.58
CA ALA A 79 0.36 18.71 19.49
C ALA A 79 1.85 18.53 19.79
N VAL A 80 2.49 17.54 19.17
CA VAL A 80 3.94 17.34 19.23
C VAL A 80 4.56 17.86 17.92
N PRO A 81 5.61 18.69 17.97
CA PRO A 81 6.38 19.05 16.77
C PRO A 81 6.83 17.81 15.99
N LEU A 82 6.59 17.79 14.67
CA LEU A 82 7.02 16.67 13.82
C LEU A 82 8.53 16.47 13.90
N ARG A 83 9.29 17.56 13.95
CA ARG A 83 10.75 17.55 14.17
C ARG A 83 11.16 16.70 15.37
N THR A 84 10.46 16.81 16.51
CA THR A 84 10.77 16.02 17.72
C THR A 84 10.63 14.52 17.45
N LEU A 85 9.61 14.11 16.70
CA LEU A 85 9.39 12.71 16.36
C LEU A 85 10.49 12.18 15.43
N LEU A 86 10.91 13.00 14.47
CA LEU A 86 11.99 12.66 13.53
C LEU A 86 13.36 12.61 14.21
N ASP A 87 13.61 13.50 15.19
CA ASP A 87 14.82 13.49 16.00
C ASP A 87 14.93 12.21 16.85
N ILE A 88 13.81 11.73 17.42
CA ILE A 88 13.74 10.43 18.13
C ILE A 88 14.03 9.27 17.17
N ALA A 89 13.45 9.30 15.97
CA ALA A 89 13.67 8.26 14.97
C ALA A 89 15.11 8.26 14.40
N HIS A 90 15.80 9.41 14.48
CA HIS A 90 17.15 9.66 13.99
C HIS A 90 17.29 9.41 12.48
N ILE A 91 17.07 10.47 11.69
CA ILE A 91 17.26 10.44 10.23
C ILE A 91 18.73 10.11 9.90
N GLN A 92 18.92 9.10 9.05
CA GLN A 92 20.23 8.64 8.62
C GLN A 92 20.19 8.27 7.14
N LYS A 93 20.76 9.13 6.29
CA LYS A 93 20.95 8.81 4.87
C LYS A 93 21.90 7.62 4.72
N GLU A 94 21.60 6.73 3.79
CA GLU A 94 22.55 5.69 3.37
C GLU A 94 23.74 6.35 2.66
N THR A 95 24.84 5.61 2.48
CA THR A 95 26.09 6.10 1.87
C THR A 95 25.83 6.84 0.56
N SER A 96 25.73 8.17 0.63
CA SER A 96 25.55 9.08 -0.48
C SER A 96 26.71 10.07 -0.53
N ASP A 97 27.02 10.54 -1.73
CA ASP A 97 28.02 11.58 -1.95
C ASP A 97 27.56 12.98 -1.49
N PHE A 98 26.28 13.11 -1.11
CA PHE A 98 25.65 14.32 -0.56
C PHE A 98 25.04 14.08 0.84
N ALA A 99 25.81 14.38 1.87
CA ALA A 99 25.45 14.07 3.26
C ALA A 99 24.39 15.01 3.89
N LYS A 100 24.11 16.19 3.32
CA LYS A 100 23.13 17.11 3.92
C LYS A 100 21.70 16.57 3.75
N PRO A 101 20.80 16.76 4.73
CA PRO A 101 19.41 16.28 4.66
C PRO A 101 18.48 17.23 3.89
N VAL A 102 18.99 18.32 3.31
CA VAL A 102 18.18 19.34 2.63
C VAL A 102 17.50 18.84 1.35
N ASP A 103 17.85 17.64 0.87
CA ASP A 103 17.25 16.95 -0.27
C ASP A 103 16.31 15.79 0.15
N VAL A 104 15.98 15.68 1.44
CA VAL A 104 15.12 14.61 1.98
C VAL A 104 13.65 14.99 1.93
N ALA A 105 12.80 14.04 1.54
CA ALA A 105 11.35 14.14 1.62
C ALA A 105 10.80 13.42 2.85
N ILE A 106 9.64 13.86 3.33
CA ILE A 106 8.88 13.22 4.41
C ILE A 106 7.47 12.99 3.89
N ARG A 107 7.11 11.73 3.64
CA ARG A 107 5.75 11.35 3.22
C ARG A 107 4.91 11.05 4.46
N VAL A 108 3.74 11.68 4.56
CA VAL A 108 2.78 11.45 5.65
C VAL A 108 1.49 10.90 5.06
N ARG A 109 0.93 9.85 5.65
CA ARG A 109 -0.27 9.16 5.15
C ARG A 109 -1.29 8.89 6.25
N ASP A 110 -2.56 9.02 5.88
CA ASP A 110 -3.70 8.66 6.73
C ASP A 110 -4.23 7.24 6.48
N ARG A 111 -5.17 6.82 7.33
CA ARG A 111 -5.82 5.51 7.23
C ARG A 111 -6.60 5.30 5.93
N GLN A 112 -7.02 6.37 5.26
CA GLN A 112 -7.77 6.31 4.00
C GLN A 112 -6.83 6.26 2.78
N GLY A 113 -5.52 6.23 3.00
CA GLY A 113 -4.53 6.19 1.94
C GLY A 113 -4.20 7.56 1.34
N ARG A 114 -4.81 8.65 1.81
CA ARG A 114 -4.40 10.00 1.40
C ARG A 114 -3.00 10.26 1.93
N GLN A 115 -2.16 10.82 1.08
CA GLN A 115 -0.79 11.17 1.39
C GLN A 115 -0.53 12.63 1.02
N ILE A 116 0.48 13.17 1.70
CA ILE A 116 1.10 14.44 1.39
C ILE A 116 2.60 14.29 1.59
N VAL A 117 3.36 15.12 0.90
CA VAL A 117 4.81 15.25 1.05
C VAL A 117 5.12 16.54 1.78
N LEU A 118 6.07 16.45 2.70
CA LEU A 118 6.79 17.56 3.28
C LEU A 118 8.25 17.51 2.87
N SER A 119 8.92 18.66 2.81
CA SER A 119 10.38 18.72 2.70
C SER A 119 11.01 18.63 4.09
N TRP A 120 12.22 18.08 4.20
CA TRP A 120 12.95 18.13 5.47
C TRP A 120 13.16 19.59 5.94
N GLY A 121 13.43 20.49 4.99
CA GLY A 121 13.65 21.90 5.27
C GLY A 121 12.45 22.61 5.89
N GLU A 122 11.22 22.36 5.40
CA GLU A 122 10.03 22.98 6.01
C GLU A 122 9.72 22.46 7.42
N VAL A 123 10.31 21.35 7.84
CA VAL A 123 10.17 20.80 9.21
C VAL A 123 11.30 21.27 10.14
N TYR A 124 12.50 21.47 9.61
CA TYR A 124 13.70 21.76 10.41
C TYR A 124 14.16 23.22 10.39
N TYR A 125 13.90 23.96 9.31
CA TYR A 125 14.30 25.35 9.12
C TYR A 125 13.17 26.37 9.28
N SER A 126 11.99 25.89 9.69
CA SER A 126 10.85 26.68 10.18
C SER A 126 10.75 26.63 11.72
N ASN A 127 9.80 27.34 12.32
CA ASN A 127 9.56 27.19 13.75
C ASN A 127 8.95 25.81 14.05
N PRO A 128 9.35 25.13 15.16
CA PRO A 128 8.87 23.78 15.46
C PRO A 128 7.34 23.63 15.60
N ALA A 129 6.61 24.73 15.84
CA ALA A 129 5.16 24.71 15.95
C ALA A 129 4.44 24.77 14.58
N GLU A 130 5.16 24.93 13.47
CA GLU A 130 4.56 25.05 12.14
C GLU A 130 4.11 23.72 11.54
N VAL A 131 4.84 22.64 11.83
CA VAL A 131 4.47 21.28 11.42
C VAL A 131 4.37 20.39 12.65
N VAL A 132 3.14 20.04 13.02
CA VAL A 132 2.86 19.35 14.29
C VAL A 132 1.89 18.18 14.09
N ILE A 133 2.00 17.20 15.00
CA ILE A 133 1.10 16.06 15.10
C ILE A 133 0.19 16.27 16.31
N ALA A 134 -1.05 16.65 16.06
CA ALA A 134 -2.08 16.89 17.06
C ALA A 134 -2.59 15.59 17.69
N LEU A 135 -2.79 15.66 19.00
CA LEU A 135 -3.24 14.59 19.89
C LEU A 135 -4.60 14.89 20.51
N SER A 136 -5.04 16.14 20.44
CA SER A 136 -6.39 16.59 20.77
C SER A 136 -6.85 17.61 19.74
N ALA A 137 -8.15 17.85 19.68
CA ALA A 137 -8.77 18.90 18.90
C ALA A 137 -9.99 19.40 19.68
N ASP A 138 -9.77 20.39 20.53
CA ASP A 138 -10.79 20.97 21.38
C ASP A 138 -11.45 22.13 20.61
N PRO A 139 -12.76 22.06 20.31
CA PRO A 139 -13.40 23.07 19.48
C PRO A 139 -13.50 24.41 20.21
N VAL A 140 -13.19 25.49 19.50
CA VAL A 140 -13.35 26.87 19.99
C VAL A 140 -14.69 27.40 19.50
N LEU A 141 -15.71 27.34 20.37
CA LEU A 141 -17.08 27.71 20.02
C LEU A 141 -17.26 29.23 19.91
N PRO A 142 -18.04 29.71 18.92
CA PRO A 142 -18.41 31.11 18.84
C PRO A 142 -19.34 31.48 20.01
N ARG A 143 -19.19 32.72 20.53
CA ARG A 143 -20.03 33.22 21.64
C ARG A 143 -21.48 33.48 21.23
N HIS A 144 -21.70 33.78 19.94
CA HIS A 144 -23.01 34.08 19.36
C HIS A 144 -23.12 33.29 18.04
N PRO A 145 -23.53 32.01 18.07
CA PRO A 145 -23.70 31.22 16.86
C PRO A 145 -24.94 31.69 16.08
N ASP A 146 -24.76 32.03 14.80
CA ASP A 146 -25.85 32.49 13.93
C ASP A 146 -26.74 31.32 13.44
N ASP A 147 -26.22 30.08 13.42
CA ASP A 147 -26.92 28.90 12.90
C ASP A 147 -26.52 27.59 13.63
N LYS A 148 -27.49 26.68 13.81
CA LYS A 148 -27.29 25.30 14.30
C LYS A 148 -26.43 24.46 13.37
N ALA A 149 -26.48 24.68 12.05
CA ALA A 149 -25.62 23.97 11.10
C ALA A 149 -24.13 24.28 11.34
N GLN A 150 -23.83 25.54 11.72
CA GLN A 150 -22.48 25.97 12.06
C GLN A 150 -21.98 25.27 13.34
N LEU A 151 -22.84 25.11 14.35
CA LEU A 151 -22.51 24.38 15.59
C LEU A 151 -22.16 22.90 15.35
N ALA A 152 -22.78 22.25 14.36
CA ALA A 152 -22.45 20.87 14.01
C ALA A 152 -21.02 20.73 13.49
N THR A 153 -20.53 21.73 12.73
CA THR A 153 -19.14 21.77 12.24
C THR A 153 -18.12 21.83 13.38
N PHE A 154 -18.39 22.62 14.42
CA PHE A 154 -17.51 22.67 15.61
C PHE A 154 -17.54 21.37 16.41
N ASN A 155 -18.67 20.68 16.46
CA ASN A 155 -18.83 19.43 17.21
C ASN A 155 -18.48 18.18 16.41
N ARG A 156 -17.90 18.31 15.20
CA ARG A 156 -17.51 17.17 14.40
C ARG A 156 -16.45 16.34 15.11
N ARG A 157 -16.48 15.03 14.89
CA ARG A 157 -15.38 14.16 15.33
C ARG A 157 -14.15 14.43 14.47
N VAL A 158 -13.05 14.79 15.12
CA VAL A 158 -11.73 14.94 14.49
C VAL A 158 -10.97 13.61 14.67
N GLY A 159 -10.46 13.05 13.58
CA GLY A 159 -9.62 11.86 13.60
C GLY A 159 -8.22 12.18 14.12
N LEU A 160 -7.62 11.27 14.90
CA LEU A 160 -6.36 11.48 15.61
C LEU A 160 -5.46 10.23 15.50
N PRO A 161 -4.11 10.39 15.49
CA PRO A 161 -3.39 11.66 15.47
C PRO A 161 -3.60 12.43 14.15
N LYS A 162 -3.48 13.76 14.17
CA LYS A 162 -3.75 14.65 13.03
C LYS A 162 -2.51 15.46 12.66
N LEU A 163 -2.13 15.50 11.38
CA LEU A 163 -1.10 16.41 10.87
C LEU A 163 -1.69 17.81 10.73
N LEU A 164 -0.98 18.81 11.25
CA LEU A 164 -1.26 20.22 11.04
C LEU A 164 -0.03 20.90 10.44
N VAL A 165 -0.25 21.70 9.40
CA VAL A 165 0.76 22.56 8.77
C VAL A 165 0.29 24.01 8.89
N THR A 166 0.67 24.70 9.96
CA THR A 166 0.06 25.99 10.33
C THR A 166 0.58 27.16 9.51
N GLY A 167 1.69 26.98 8.78
CA GLY A 167 2.20 27.97 7.84
C GLY A 167 1.36 28.07 6.55
N ASP A 168 0.46 27.11 6.31
CA ASP A 168 -0.44 27.17 5.17
C ASP A 168 -1.62 28.11 5.40
N PHE A 169 -2.06 28.74 4.31
CA PHE A 169 -3.29 29.53 4.34
C PHE A 169 -4.55 28.66 4.33
N TYR A 170 -4.49 27.49 3.71
CA TYR A 170 -5.61 26.57 3.54
C TYR A 170 -5.26 25.17 4.07
N THR A 171 -6.28 24.38 4.43
CA THR A 171 -6.08 23.11 5.17
C THR A 171 -5.87 21.87 4.29
N GLU A 172 -5.49 21.98 3.02
CA GLU A 172 -5.33 20.80 2.15
C GLU A 172 -4.27 19.81 2.66
N ARG A 173 -3.27 20.29 3.42
CA ARG A 173 -2.23 19.43 4.04
C ARG A 173 -2.62 18.88 5.41
N TYR A 174 -3.85 19.11 5.88
CA TYR A 174 -4.30 18.56 7.15
C TYR A 174 -4.78 17.13 6.92
N LEU A 175 -4.17 16.18 7.62
CA LEU A 175 -4.50 14.76 7.53
C LEU A 175 -4.91 14.23 8.90
N GLU A 176 -6.09 13.64 9.01
CA GLU A 176 -6.62 13.03 10.22
C GLU A 176 -6.35 11.51 10.21
N ASP A 177 -6.39 10.85 11.37
CA ASP A 177 -6.17 9.39 11.48
C ASP A 177 -4.86 8.92 10.83
N LEU A 178 -3.75 9.60 11.14
CA LEU A 178 -2.43 9.27 10.59
C LEU A 178 -2.02 7.84 10.92
N VAL A 179 -1.41 7.17 9.94
CA VAL A 179 -0.91 5.78 10.09
C VAL A 179 0.59 5.67 9.81
N SER A 180 1.17 6.53 8.98
CA SER A 180 2.60 6.46 8.67
C SER A 180 3.22 7.81 8.35
N ILE A 181 4.45 7.98 8.80
CA ILE A 181 5.41 9.02 8.41
C ILE A 181 6.65 8.29 7.89
N GLU A 182 7.06 8.59 6.68
CA GLU A 182 8.17 7.89 6.03
C GLU A 182 9.19 8.92 5.54
N VAL A 183 10.44 8.75 5.97
CA VAL A 183 11.55 9.61 5.56
C VAL A 183 12.21 9.01 4.33
N ILE A 184 12.24 9.75 3.23
CA ILE A 184 12.61 9.26 1.90
C ILE A 184 13.87 9.97 1.42
N ASP A 185 14.89 9.17 1.07
CA ASP A 185 16.03 9.63 0.29
C ASP A 185 15.74 9.42 -1.21
N LEU A 186 15.82 10.49 -1.99
CA LEU A 186 15.43 10.49 -3.40
C LEU A 186 16.44 9.78 -4.30
N HIS A 187 17.69 9.61 -3.85
CA HIS A 187 18.79 9.04 -4.66
C HIS A 187 18.85 9.59 -6.10
N PRO A 188 18.88 10.92 -6.29
CA PRO A 188 18.90 11.48 -7.64
C PRO A 188 20.20 11.10 -8.37
N ASP A 189 20.12 10.92 -9.69
CA ASP A 189 21.30 10.67 -10.55
C ASP A 189 22.13 11.97 -10.74
N ILE A 190 22.68 12.46 -9.63
CA ILE A 190 23.46 13.70 -9.53
C ILE A 190 24.67 13.42 -8.63
N ARG A 191 25.85 13.39 -9.24
CA ARG A 191 27.11 13.23 -8.51
C ARG A 191 27.55 14.53 -7.86
N THR A 192 28.07 14.42 -6.64
CA THR A 192 28.71 15.54 -5.93
C THR A 192 30.17 15.63 -6.34
N ASP A 193 30.56 16.74 -6.97
CA ASP A 193 31.93 17.00 -7.40
C ASP A 193 32.35 18.42 -7.01
N ARG A 194 33.11 18.52 -5.91
CA ARG A 194 33.59 19.81 -5.38
C ARG A 194 34.73 20.43 -6.20
N SER A 195 35.28 19.69 -7.18
CA SER A 195 36.27 20.25 -8.12
C SER A 195 35.60 21.07 -9.22
N VAL A 196 34.31 20.85 -9.48
CA VAL A 196 33.53 21.63 -10.45
C VAL A 196 33.33 23.03 -9.90
N ARG A 197 33.76 24.03 -10.68
CA ARG A 197 33.46 25.43 -10.38
C ARG A 197 31.96 25.66 -10.55
N PRO A 198 31.21 26.10 -9.52
CA PRO A 198 29.77 26.31 -9.62
C PRO A 198 29.47 27.50 -10.53
N TYR A 199 29.14 27.20 -11.79
CA TYR A 199 28.69 28.17 -12.78
C TYR A 199 27.57 27.58 -13.64
N SER A 200 26.50 28.35 -13.77
CA SER A 200 25.40 28.04 -14.67
C SER A 200 24.91 29.32 -15.36
N GLY A 201 24.95 29.33 -16.69
CA GLY A 201 24.43 30.42 -17.52
C GLY A 201 22.95 30.24 -17.91
N SER A 202 22.38 29.07 -17.60
CA SER A 202 21.02 28.67 -17.93
C SER A 202 20.60 27.47 -17.10
N PHE A 203 19.31 27.32 -16.79
CA PHE A 203 18.81 26.14 -16.08
C PHE A 203 17.64 25.49 -16.82
N ARG A 204 17.43 24.20 -16.54
CA ARG A 204 16.32 23.42 -17.08
C ARG A 204 15.26 23.18 -16.01
N ILE A 205 13.98 23.21 -16.40
CA ILE A 205 12.86 22.72 -15.61
C ILE A 205 12.32 21.45 -16.29
N ASP A 206 12.33 20.33 -15.58
CA ASP A 206 11.98 19.00 -16.11
C ASP A 206 11.36 18.08 -15.05
N GLY A 207 11.32 16.76 -15.31
CA GLY A 207 10.67 15.77 -14.48
C GLY A 207 9.20 15.62 -14.86
N VAL A 208 8.31 15.56 -13.86
CA VAL A 208 6.86 15.44 -14.07
C VAL A 208 6.22 16.79 -14.36
N VAL A 209 6.53 17.32 -15.54
CA VAL A 209 6.06 18.63 -16.04
C VAL A 209 5.22 18.48 -17.31
N GLY A 210 4.31 19.42 -17.56
CA GLY A 210 3.53 19.43 -18.80
C GLY A 210 4.37 19.79 -20.03
N LYS A 211 5.35 20.68 -19.86
CA LYS A 211 6.30 21.08 -20.90
C LYS A 211 7.67 21.42 -20.27
N PRO A 212 8.74 20.68 -20.58
CA PRO A 212 10.09 21.04 -20.15
C PRO A 212 10.51 22.42 -20.66
N LEU A 213 11.25 23.17 -19.84
CA LEU A 213 11.73 24.52 -20.16
C LEU A 213 13.25 24.61 -20.02
N GLU A 214 13.90 25.37 -20.90
CA GLU A 214 15.30 25.79 -20.75
C GLU A 214 15.35 27.32 -20.70
N LEU A 215 15.87 27.87 -19.61
CA LEU A 215 15.80 29.30 -19.29
C LEU A 215 17.21 29.89 -19.21
N LYS A 216 17.49 30.86 -20.09
CA LYS A 216 18.79 31.58 -20.17
C LYS A 216 18.71 33.03 -19.70
N ASP A 217 17.49 33.55 -19.59
CA ASP A 217 17.17 34.90 -19.19
C ASP A 217 15.79 34.93 -18.50
N LEU A 218 15.69 35.73 -17.44
CA LEU A 218 14.50 35.93 -16.62
C LEU A 218 14.05 37.40 -16.62
N SER A 219 14.65 38.26 -17.46
CA SER A 219 14.34 39.70 -17.53
C SER A 219 12.89 40.00 -17.94
N ARG A 220 12.27 39.11 -18.71
CA ARG A 220 10.90 39.25 -19.21
C ARG A 220 9.83 38.69 -18.27
N HIS A 221 10.24 38.01 -17.21
CA HIS A 221 9.33 37.44 -16.22
C HIS A 221 9.02 38.47 -15.13
N PRO A 222 7.81 38.44 -14.54
CA PRO A 222 7.50 39.28 -13.38
C PRO A 222 8.48 38.99 -12.23
N GLN A 223 9.21 40.02 -11.81
CA GLN A 223 10.19 39.93 -10.72
C GLN A 223 9.63 40.53 -9.43
N ILE A 224 10.04 39.97 -8.30
CA ILE A 224 9.80 40.52 -6.96
C ILE A 224 11.14 40.81 -6.28
N GLU A 225 11.12 41.70 -5.29
CA GLU A 225 12.24 41.91 -4.37
C GLU A 225 11.93 41.26 -3.01
N VAL A 226 12.89 40.53 -2.46
CA VAL A 226 12.80 39.92 -1.12
C VAL A 226 14.01 40.32 -0.27
N HIS A 227 13.78 40.44 1.03
CA HIS A 227 14.84 40.67 2.02
C HIS A 227 15.11 39.36 2.74
N LYS A 228 16.38 39.00 2.91
CA LYS A 228 16.79 37.78 3.61
C LYS A 228 17.88 38.09 4.64
N LYS A 229 17.68 37.56 5.85
CA LYS A 229 18.73 37.42 6.86
C LYS A 229 19.57 36.22 6.48
N VAL A 230 20.81 36.42 6.07
CA VAL A 230 21.68 35.29 5.69
C VAL A 230 22.35 34.77 6.95
N PHE A 231 22.00 33.55 7.33
CA PHE A 231 22.52 32.87 8.52
C PHE A 231 22.83 31.42 8.18
N GLY A 232 24.11 31.04 8.20
CA GLY A 232 24.53 29.67 7.91
C GLY A 232 24.89 28.90 9.16
N GLY A 233 24.47 27.64 9.24
CA GLY A 233 24.62 26.80 10.45
C GLY A 233 26.06 26.72 10.97
N GLY A 234 27.06 26.76 10.07
CA GLY A 234 28.48 26.80 10.45
C GLY A 234 29.15 28.18 10.33
N ARG A 235 28.50 29.16 9.69
CA ARG A 235 29.12 30.46 9.36
C ARG A 235 28.52 31.64 10.14
N GLY A 236 27.43 31.42 10.87
CA GLY A 236 26.73 32.46 11.61
C GLY A 236 26.04 33.48 10.71
N PHE A 237 25.76 34.66 11.27
CA PHE A 237 25.09 35.76 10.57
C PHE A 237 26.04 36.43 9.58
N GLN A 238 25.61 36.54 8.32
CA GLN A 238 26.38 37.11 7.22
C GLN A 238 25.80 38.43 6.68
N GLY A 239 24.71 38.91 7.28
CA GLY A 239 24.11 40.19 6.94
C GLY A 239 22.66 40.09 6.46
N LEU A 240 22.06 41.26 6.29
CA LEU A 240 20.76 41.43 5.66
C LEU A 240 20.97 41.82 4.20
N HIS A 241 20.41 41.04 3.29
CA HIS A 241 20.58 41.24 1.86
C HIS A 241 19.23 41.35 1.16
N ARG A 242 19.22 42.12 0.06
CA ARG A 242 18.07 42.25 -0.83
C ARG A 242 18.33 41.45 -2.10
N TYR A 243 17.36 40.65 -2.51
CA TYR A 243 17.44 39.84 -3.72
C TYR A 243 16.30 40.20 -4.66
N ARG A 244 16.56 40.18 -5.97
CA ARG A 244 15.55 40.39 -7.01
C ARG A 244 15.53 39.18 -7.94
N GLY A 245 14.33 38.67 -8.23
CA GLY A 245 14.16 37.44 -9.01
C GLY A 245 12.72 37.09 -9.30
N VAL A 246 12.54 35.94 -9.95
CA VAL A 246 11.21 35.42 -10.34
C VAL A 246 10.75 34.40 -9.30
N PRO A 247 9.51 34.47 -8.80
CA PRO A 247 8.94 33.43 -7.96
C PRO A 247 9.05 32.04 -8.62
N LEU A 248 9.56 31.06 -7.88
CA LEU A 248 9.75 29.69 -8.37
C LEU A 248 8.43 29.10 -8.88
N VAL A 249 7.34 29.34 -8.16
CA VAL A 249 5.99 28.91 -8.55
C VAL A 249 5.58 29.38 -9.94
N ASN A 250 5.92 30.61 -10.33
CA ASN A 250 5.58 31.14 -11.66
C ASN A 250 6.32 30.38 -12.77
N LEU A 251 7.56 29.99 -12.52
CA LEU A 251 8.36 29.21 -13.47
C LEU A 251 7.83 27.78 -13.61
N LEU A 252 7.42 27.17 -12.50
CA LEU A 252 6.79 25.85 -12.48
C LEU A 252 5.43 25.87 -13.21
N GLU A 253 4.60 26.88 -12.97
CA GLU A 253 3.32 27.06 -13.66
C GLU A 253 3.51 27.24 -15.17
N GLN A 254 4.56 27.98 -15.59
CA GLN A 254 4.94 28.10 -17.00
C GLN A 254 5.32 26.74 -17.62
N ALA A 255 5.93 25.85 -16.85
CA ALA A 255 6.25 24.47 -17.26
C ALA A 255 5.01 23.53 -17.23
N GLY A 256 3.82 24.06 -16.92
CA GLY A 256 2.58 23.30 -16.84
C GLY A 256 2.40 22.54 -15.52
N VAL A 257 3.16 22.87 -14.48
CA VAL A 257 3.00 22.27 -13.16
C VAL A 257 1.75 22.82 -12.48
N ARG A 258 1.10 21.97 -11.69
CA ARG A 258 -0.04 22.31 -10.84
C ARG A 258 0.23 21.81 -9.41
N PRO A 259 -0.39 22.41 -8.39
CA PRO A 259 -0.26 21.93 -7.02
C PRO A 259 -0.71 20.47 -6.91
N ASP A 260 0.19 19.61 -6.46
CA ASP A 260 -0.01 18.18 -6.25
C ASP A 260 0.77 17.78 -5.00
N LEU A 261 0.06 17.39 -3.93
CA LEU A 261 0.65 17.23 -2.61
C LEU A 261 1.58 16.03 -2.49
N ASP A 262 1.59 15.15 -3.49
CA ASP A 262 2.48 14.00 -3.53
C ASP A 262 3.78 14.27 -4.30
N LYS A 263 3.96 15.50 -4.78
CA LYS A 263 5.13 15.91 -5.56
C LYS A 263 6.03 16.84 -4.78
N ALA A 264 7.29 16.87 -5.19
CA ALA A 264 8.28 17.82 -4.70
C ALA A 264 9.12 18.36 -5.87
N VAL A 265 9.90 19.38 -5.58
CA VAL A 265 10.80 20.04 -6.52
C VAL A 265 12.22 19.94 -6.00
N LEU A 266 13.07 19.23 -6.72
CA LEU A 266 14.50 19.13 -6.44
C LEU A 266 15.24 20.15 -7.29
N VAL A 267 15.94 21.07 -6.64
CA VAL A 267 16.75 22.09 -7.32
C VAL A 267 18.21 21.76 -7.09
N SER A 268 19.00 21.74 -8.17
CA SER A 268 20.41 21.36 -8.11
C SER A 268 21.34 22.26 -8.91
N ALA A 269 22.60 22.24 -8.50
CA ALA A 269 23.73 22.94 -9.07
C ALA A 269 24.73 21.97 -9.72
N PRO A 270 25.63 22.44 -10.60
CA PRO A 270 26.60 21.60 -11.30
C PRO A 270 27.61 20.88 -10.42
N ASP A 271 27.88 21.38 -9.21
CA ASP A 271 28.76 20.75 -8.22
C ASP A 271 28.05 19.64 -7.42
N GLY A 272 26.78 19.38 -7.73
CA GLY A 272 25.93 18.40 -7.08
C GLY A 272 25.18 18.92 -5.85
N TYR A 273 25.38 20.18 -5.45
CA TYR A 273 24.59 20.79 -4.38
C TYR A 273 23.11 20.82 -4.75
N ARG A 274 22.24 20.51 -3.80
CA ARG A 274 20.81 20.36 -4.05
C ARG A 274 19.96 20.63 -2.82
N ALA A 275 18.71 21.00 -3.04
CA ALA A 275 17.70 21.18 -2.01
C ALA A 275 16.31 20.79 -2.54
N LEU A 276 15.47 20.23 -1.67
CA LEU A 276 14.12 19.78 -1.97
C LEU A 276 13.06 20.67 -1.33
N PHE A 277 11.97 20.90 -2.08
CA PHE A 277 10.81 21.69 -1.67
C PHE A 277 9.54 20.90 -1.95
N ALA A 278 8.65 20.79 -0.96
CA ALA A 278 7.37 20.14 -1.20
C ALA A 278 6.49 21.01 -2.09
N MET A 279 5.65 20.42 -2.94
CA MET A 279 4.72 21.21 -3.75
C MET A 279 3.72 21.98 -2.88
N GLY A 280 3.31 21.38 -1.75
CA GLY A 280 2.47 22.05 -0.76
C GLY A 280 3.15 23.29 -0.18
N GLU A 281 4.42 23.16 0.23
CA GLU A 281 5.25 24.27 0.74
C GLU A 281 5.26 25.45 -0.24
N LEU A 282 5.47 25.19 -1.54
CA LEU A 282 5.55 26.23 -2.56
C LEU A 282 4.20 26.92 -2.86
N PHE A 283 3.09 26.16 -2.90
CA PHE A 283 1.81 26.65 -3.43
C PHE A 283 0.75 26.97 -2.36
N LEU A 284 0.88 26.45 -1.14
CA LEU A 284 -0.09 26.64 -0.06
C LEU A 284 0.38 27.64 1.01
N SER A 285 1.68 27.77 1.22
CA SER A 285 2.25 28.77 2.12
C SER A 285 2.42 30.13 1.42
N PRO A 286 2.06 31.25 2.08
CA PRO A 286 2.44 32.60 1.62
C PRO A 286 3.95 32.79 1.51
N GLU A 287 4.74 32.13 2.36
CA GLU A 287 6.21 32.20 2.37
C GLU A 287 6.80 31.42 1.18
N GLY A 288 6.22 30.26 0.86
CA GLY A 288 6.62 29.47 -0.31
C GLY A 288 6.52 30.26 -1.63
N ARG A 289 5.50 31.12 -1.76
CA ARG A 289 5.33 32.01 -2.93
C ARG A 289 6.43 33.08 -3.06
N ARG A 290 7.21 33.31 -2.00
CA ARG A 290 8.32 34.26 -1.97
C ARG A 290 9.67 33.60 -2.26
N ILE A 291 9.71 32.28 -2.45
CA ILE A 291 10.91 31.59 -2.92
C ILE A 291 11.14 31.98 -4.38
N ILE A 292 12.34 32.50 -4.67
CA ILE A 292 12.67 33.04 -5.99
C ILE A 292 13.89 32.38 -6.60
N VAL A 293 13.91 32.31 -7.92
CA VAL A 293 15.15 32.23 -8.70
C VAL A 293 15.65 33.66 -8.92
N ALA A 294 16.60 34.06 -8.10
CA ALA A 294 17.18 35.39 -8.08
C ALA A 294 18.20 35.58 -9.22
N THR A 295 18.19 36.80 -9.79
CA THR A 295 19.17 37.25 -10.79
C THR A 295 20.08 38.36 -10.25
N ALA A 296 19.74 38.96 -9.10
CA ALA A 296 20.52 40.03 -8.50
C ALA A 296 20.51 39.99 -6.96
N LYS A 297 21.60 40.50 -6.37
CA LYS A 297 21.79 40.72 -4.93
C LYS A 297 22.24 42.16 -4.69
N ASN A 298 21.59 42.85 -3.76
CA ASN A 298 21.88 44.24 -3.37
C ASN A 298 21.92 45.23 -4.56
N GLY A 299 21.09 45.01 -5.58
CA GLY A 299 21.02 45.85 -6.78
C GLY A 299 22.00 45.46 -7.89
N GLU A 300 22.93 44.54 -7.63
CA GLU A 300 23.88 44.04 -8.63
C GLU A 300 23.46 42.67 -9.15
N ASN A 301 23.51 42.47 -10.46
CA ASN A 301 23.29 41.16 -11.05
C ASN A 301 24.36 40.17 -10.59
N PHE A 302 24.01 38.90 -10.43
CA PHE A 302 24.99 37.86 -10.14
C PHE A 302 26.04 37.78 -11.26
N LYS A 303 27.30 37.62 -10.85
CA LYS A 303 28.48 37.51 -11.70
C LYS A 303 29.26 36.27 -11.28
N ASP A 304 30.31 35.94 -12.01
CA ASP A 304 31.20 34.86 -11.63
C ASP A 304 32.01 35.18 -10.37
N PRO A 305 32.24 34.19 -9.48
CA PRO A 305 31.72 32.82 -9.48
C PRO A 305 30.27 32.72 -8.93
N GLY A 306 29.49 31.71 -9.35
CA GLY A 306 28.13 31.45 -8.84
C GLY A 306 27.00 31.47 -9.88
N GLY A 307 27.29 31.80 -11.15
CA GLY A 307 26.31 31.76 -12.24
C GLY A 307 25.30 32.91 -12.23
N LYS A 308 24.37 32.90 -13.20
CA LYS A 308 23.35 33.96 -13.36
C LYS A 308 22.16 33.83 -12.42
N PHE A 309 21.97 32.64 -11.85
CA PHE A 309 20.76 32.26 -11.14
C PHE A 309 21.11 31.63 -9.80
N THR A 310 20.54 32.18 -8.73
CA THR A 310 20.62 31.61 -7.38
C THR A 310 19.21 31.44 -6.85
N MET A 311 18.87 30.25 -6.37
CA MET A 311 17.62 30.06 -5.64
C MET A 311 17.76 30.63 -4.24
N ILE A 312 16.82 31.48 -3.85
CA ILE A 312 16.79 32.14 -2.55
C ILE A 312 15.50 31.76 -1.83
N VAL A 313 15.66 31.26 -0.60
CA VAL A 313 14.54 30.98 0.31
C VAL A 313 14.57 32.02 1.43
N PRO A 314 13.75 33.09 1.35
CA PRO A 314 13.96 34.28 2.19
C PRO A 314 13.47 34.14 3.64
N ASP A 315 12.47 33.30 3.89
CA ASP A 315 11.73 33.27 5.15
C ASP A 315 12.18 32.12 6.09
N GLU A 316 13.19 31.34 5.69
CA GLU A 316 13.81 30.31 6.55
C GLU A 316 14.71 30.87 7.65
N LEU A 317 14.87 30.09 8.72
CA LEU A 317 15.79 30.37 9.82
C LEU A 317 17.27 30.19 9.43
N THR A 318 17.57 29.49 8.33
CA THR A 318 18.95 29.27 7.83
C THR A 318 19.06 29.44 6.31
N ASP A 319 20.28 29.55 5.78
CA ASP A 319 20.55 29.69 4.33
C ASP A 319 20.96 28.38 3.63
N ASP A 320 20.90 27.23 4.31
CA ASP A 320 21.38 25.95 3.77
C ASP A 320 20.55 25.44 2.57
N ARG A 321 19.32 25.91 2.35
CA ARG A 321 18.51 25.58 1.15
C ARG A 321 18.66 26.56 -0.01
N ASP A 322 19.50 27.59 0.11
CA ASP A 322 19.86 28.42 -1.05
C ASP A 322 20.77 27.61 -1.99
N VAL A 323 20.43 27.62 -3.28
CA VAL A 323 21.19 26.89 -4.31
C VAL A 323 21.80 27.90 -5.26
N GLN A 324 23.12 28.08 -5.17
CA GLN A 324 23.88 28.91 -6.11
C GLN A 324 24.07 28.18 -7.44
N ALA A 325 24.25 28.93 -8.53
CA ALA A 325 24.45 28.38 -9.86
C ALA A 325 23.38 27.35 -10.26
N VAL A 326 22.09 27.68 -10.06
CA VAL A 326 20.98 26.77 -10.40
C VAL A 326 21.15 26.24 -11.82
N ALA A 327 21.16 24.93 -11.98
CA ALA A 327 21.31 24.25 -13.26
C ALA A 327 20.07 23.41 -13.62
N ARG A 328 19.42 22.82 -12.63
CA ARG A 328 18.23 21.99 -12.84
C ARG A 328 17.20 22.20 -11.74
N ILE A 329 15.93 22.23 -12.14
CA ILE A 329 14.75 22.23 -11.28
C ILE A 329 13.90 21.05 -11.75
N GLU A 330 13.92 19.96 -11.01
CA GLU A 330 13.26 18.71 -11.36
C GLU A 330 12.01 18.52 -10.49
N VAL A 331 10.85 18.34 -11.12
CA VAL A 331 9.61 17.95 -10.43
C VAL A 331 9.59 16.43 -10.27
N VAL A 332 9.63 15.97 -9.03
CA VAL A 332 9.63 14.55 -8.68
C VAL A 332 8.27 14.12 -8.14
N ASP A 333 7.86 12.90 -8.47
CA ASP A 333 6.63 12.27 -7.98
C ASP A 333 6.99 11.26 -6.89
N LEU A 334 6.48 11.49 -5.68
CA LEU A 334 6.78 10.69 -4.50
C LEU A 334 5.57 9.86 -4.07
N ARG A 335 4.57 9.70 -4.95
CA ARG A 335 3.46 8.78 -4.71
C ARG A 335 4.00 7.37 -4.56
N GLN A 336 3.62 6.69 -3.49
CA GLN A 336 3.86 5.25 -3.42
C GLN A 336 2.97 4.58 -4.47
N PRO A 337 3.54 3.85 -5.45
CA PRO A 337 2.70 3.08 -6.35
C PRO A 337 1.97 2.01 -5.53
N GLY A 338 0.71 1.75 -5.88
CA GLY A 338 -0.01 0.62 -5.32
C GLY A 338 0.75 -0.67 -5.59
N LYS A 339 0.55 -1.69 -4.74
CA LYS A 339 1.13 -3.02 -4.97
C LYS A 339 0.08 -4.01 -5.43
N LEU A 340 0.54 -5.02 -6.17
CA LEU A 340 -0.24 -6.20 -6.51
C LEU A 340 -0.09 -7.22 -5.39
N TYR A 341 -1.16 -7.43 -4.61
CA TYR A 341 -1.22 -8.45 -3.59
C TYR A 341 -1.78 -9.74 -4.18
N ILE A 342 -0.97 -10.77 -4.31
CA ILE A 342 -1.43 -12.12 -4.65
C ILE A 342 -1.85 -12.82 -3.36
N ILE A 343 -3.14 -13.05 -3.17
CA ILE A 343 -3.71 -13.52 -1.90
C ILE A 343 -4.35 -14.89 -2.10
N GLY A 344 -3.82 -15.91 -1.43
CA GLY A 344 -4.49 -17.19 -1.30
C GLY A 344 -5.62 -17.13 -0.28
N VAL A 345 -6.79 -17.68 -0.60
CA VAL A 345 -7.94 -17.70 0.33
C VAL A 345 -8.16 -19.03 1.05
N GLY A 346 -7.28 -20.01 0.82
CA GLY A 346 -7.47 -21.37 1.29
C GLY A 346 -8.25 -22.23 0.29
N PRO A 347 -8.46 -23.52 0.57
CA PRO A 347 -8.92 -24.49 -0.43
C PRO A 347 -10.45 -24.50 -0.64
N GLY A 348 -11.21 -23.80 0.22
CA GLY A 348 -12.65 -23.92 0.22
C GLY A 348 -13.33 -22.95 1.18
N ASP A 349 -13.60 -23.41 2.39
CA ASP A 349 -14.39 -22.65 3.35
C ASP A 349 -13.69 -21.42 3.92
N THR A 350 -14.52 -20.46 4.33
CA THR A 350 -14.09 -19.12 4.72
C THR A 350 -13.33 -19.06 6.03
N ASP A 351 -13.36 -20.11 6.84
CA ASP A 351 -12.64 -20.25 8.10
C ASP A 351 -11.19 -20.77 7.90
N LEU A 352 -10.89 -21.31 6.72
CA LEU A 352 -9.56 -21.77 6.34
C LEU A 352 -8.65 -20.66 5.79
N ILE A 353 -9.17 -19.42 5.70
CA ILE A 353 -8.39 -18.24 5.33
C ILE A 353 -7.44 -17.82 6.45
N THR A 354 -6.26 -17.32 6.09
CA THR A 354 -5.30 -16.84 7.08
C THR A 354 -5.66 -15.44 7.60
N LEU A 355 -5.25 -15.14 8.84
CA LEU A 355 -5.37 -13.77 9.38
C LEU A 355 -4.57 -12.75 8.55
N GLU A 356 -3.47 -13.19 7.94
CA GLU A 356 -2.66 -12.36 7.05
C GLU A 356 -3.42 -12.02 5.76
N ALA A 357 -4.11 -12.98 5.15
CA ALA A 357 -4.98 -12.75 4.00
C ALA A 357 -6.10 -11.76 4.34
N LEU A 358 -6.76 -11.90 5.50
CA LEU A 358 -7.77 -10.93 5.96
C LEU A 358 -7.19 -9.53 6.17
N SER A 359 -6.00 -9.44 6.78
CA SER A 359 -5.27 -8.17 6.97
C SER A 359 -4.89 -7.53 5.63
N ALA A 360 -4.44 -8.32 4.66
CA ALA A 360 -4.12 -7.85 3.31
C ALA A 360 -5.37 -7.38 2.56
N LEU A 361 -6.47 -8.14 2.63
CA LEU A 361 -7.75 -7.75 2.05
C LEU A 361 -8.27 -6.42 2.63
N ALA A 362 -8.03 -6.17 3.92
CA ALA A 362 -8.38 -4.87 4.54
C ALA A 362 -7.55 -3.70 4.00
N ARG A 363 -6.34 -3.94 3.48
CA ARG A 363 -5.40 -2.91 2.99
C ARG A 363 -5.54 -2.58 1.50
N VAL A 364 -6.03 -3.53 0.69
CA VAL A 364 -6.19 -3.32 -0.75
C VAL A 364 -7.45 -2.53 -1.07
N ASP A 365 -7.43 -1.84 -2.21
CA ASP A 365 -8.51 -0.93 -2.62
C ASP A 365 -9.50 -1.58 -3.59
N VAL A 366 -9.00 -2.50 -4.43
CA VAL A 366 -9.74 -3.21 -5.49
C VAL A 366 -9.26 -4.66 -5.58
N MET A 367 -10.00 -5.50 -6.28
CA MET A 367 -9.65 -6.91 -6.46
C MET A 367 -9.81 -7.39 -7.90
N ALA A 368 -9.10 -8.46 -8.25
CA ALA A 368 -9.34 -9.34 -9.38
C ALA A 368 -9.52 -10.74 -8.80
N ALA A 369 -10.75 -11.22 -8.80
CA ALA A 369 -11.13 -12.44 -8.09
C ALA A 369 -12.14 -13.26 -8.90
N PRO A 370 -12.01 -14.61 -8.89
CA PRO A 370 -13.03 -15.50 -9.38
C PRO A 370 -14.40 -15.21 -8.78
N SER A 371 -15.45 -15.31 -9.60
CA SER A 371 -16.83 -15.04 -9.17
C SER A 371 -17.29 -15.90 -7.97
N ASP A 372 -16.76 -17.13 -7.84
CA ASP A 372 -17.03 -18.00 -6.70
C ASP A 372 -16.39 -17.51 -5.39
N ILE A 373 -15.15 -17.00 -5.44
CA ILE A 373 -14.46 -16.35 -4.32
C ILE A 373 -15.23 -15.09 -3.92
N VAL A 374 -15.63 -14.24 -4.88
CA VAL A 374 -16.41 -13.04 -4.59
C VAL A 374 -17.70 -13.38 -3.86
N LYS A 375 -18.40 -14.45 -4.29
CA LYS A 375 -19.62 -14.91 -3.64
C LYS A 375 -19.36 -15.47 -2.25
N ARG A 376 -18.38 -16.37 -2.10
CA ARG A 376 -18.12 -17.10 -0.85
C ARG A 376 -17.51 -16.20 0.23
N PHE A 377 -16.56 -15.35 -0.14
CA PHE A 377 -15.86 -14.44 0.77
C PHE A 377 -16.48 -13.04 0.80
N GLY A 378 -17.66 -12.84 0.21
CA GLY A 378 -18.28 -11.52 0.04
C GLY A 378 -18.42 -10.71 1.34
N HIS A 379 -18.56 -11.38 2.48
CA HIS A 379 -18.61 -10.72 3.78
C HIS A 379 -17.28 -10.07 4.21
N TYR A 380 -16.13 -10.55 3.72
CA TYR A 380 -14.81 -9.95 3.93
C TYR A 380 -14.47 -8.89 2.87
N LEU A 381 -15.17 -8.91 1.73
CA LEU A 381 -14.87 -8.10 0.55
C LEU A 381 -15.75 -6.85 0.43
N GLN A 382 -16.59 -6.56 1.43
CA GLN A 382 -17.66 -5.55 1.36
C GLN A 382 -17.21 -4.21 0.76
N GLY A 383 -17.85 -3.81 -0.34
CA GLY A 383 -17.62 -2.55 -1.03
C GLY A 383 -16.42 -2.52 -1.99
N LYS A 384 -15.66 -3.61 -2.11
CA LYS A 384 -14.53 -3.68 -3.04
C LYS A 384 -15.00 -3.99 -4.46
N GLU A 385 -14.52 -3.19 -5.40
CA GLU A 385 -14.75 -3.40 -6.83
C GLU A 385 -13.94 -4.60 -7.33
N ASN A 386 -14.58 -5.50 -8.06
CA ASN A 386 -13.92 -6.58 -8.79
C ASN A 386 -13.60 -6.12 -10.22
N LEU A 387 -12.34 -5.88 -10.53
CA LEU A 387 -11.85 -5.42 -11.83
C LEU A 387 -12.16 -6.44 -12.95
N PHE A 388 -11.95 -7.73 -12.66
CA PHE A 388 -12.23 -8.84 -13.58
C PHE A 388 -12.16 -10.21 -12.87
N ASP A 389 -12.75 -11.23 -13.48
CA ASP A 389 -12.59 -12.63 -13.11
C ASP A 389 -11.35 -13.23 -13.82
N PRO A 390 -10.30 -13.67 -13.09
CA PRO A 390 -9.10 -14.23 -13.69
C PRO A 390 -9.27 -15.69 -14.16
N LEU A 391 -10.32 -16.41 -13.75
CA LEU A 391 -10.49 -17.83 -14.03
C LEU A 391 -10.56 -18.14 -15.55
N PRO A 392 -11.28 -17.37 -16.39
CA PRO A 392 -11.27 -17.56 -17.84
C PRO A 392 -9.91 -17.33 -18.51
N LEU A 393 -8.97 -16.65 -17.84
CA LEU A 393 -7.63 -16.35 -18.35
C LEU A 393 -6.60 -17.46 -18.02
N ILE A 394 -7.01 -18.49 -17.28
CA ILE A 394 -6.19 -19.68 -17.06
C ILE A 394 -6.23 -20.54 -18.33
N ARG A 395 -5.07 -20.97 -18.83
CA ARG A 395 -4.94 -21.69 -20.12
C ARG A 395 -5.89 -22.89 -20.22
N GLY A 396 -5.97 -23.71 -19.17
CA GLY A 396 -6.84 -24.89 -19.13
C GLY A 396 -8.34 -24.55 -19.17
N VAL A 397 -8.74 -23.40 -18.61
CA VAL A 397 -10.12 -22.90 -18.67
C VAL A 397 -10.40 -22.27 -20.03
N ALA A 398 -9.49 -21.40 -20.51
CA ALA A 398 -9.57 -20.74 -21.80
C ALA A 398 -9.70 -21.74 -22.96
N ARG A 399 -8.93 -22.83 -22.94
CA ARG A 399 -9.02 -23.92 -23.94
C ARG A 399 -10.42 -24.52 -24.05
N ARG A 400 -11.16 -24.59 -22.93
CA ARG A 400 -12.54 -25.09 -22.90
C ARG A 400 -13.52 -24.06 -23.43
N ASN A 401 -13.36 -22.80 -23.03
CA ASN A 401 -14.27 -21.71 -23.43
C ASN A 401 -14.06 -21.27 -24.89
N LEU A 402 -12.85 -21.45 -25.43
CA LEU A 402 -12.44 -21.08 -26.78
C LEU A 402 -12.17 -22.33 -27.63
N SER A 403 -13.13 -23.27 -27.64
CA SER A 403 -13.00 -24.53 -28.38
C SER A 403 -12.85 -24.28 -29.89
N GLY A 404 -12.01 -25.07 -30.55
CA GLY A 404 -11.81 -25.03 -32.01
C GLY A 404 -10.64 -24.15 -32.48
N MET A 405 -9.94 -23.47 -31.57
CA MET A 405 -8.69 -22.78 -31.90
C MET A 405 -7.50 -23.74 -31.90
N SER A 406 -6.54 -23.51 -32.81
CA SER A 406 -5.23 -24.15 -32.75
C SER A 406 -4.44 -23.69 -31.51
N GLU A 407 -3.38 -24.42 -31.15
CA GLU A 407 -2.57 -24.09 -29.97
C GLU A 407 -1.95 -22.68 -30.07
N THR A 408 -1.55 -22.28 -31.27
CA THR A 408 -0.99 -20.96 -31.57
C THR A 408 -2.04 -19.87 -31.40
N GLN A 409 -3.23 -20.07 -32.00
CA GLN A 409 -4.34 -19.12 -31.92
C GLN A 409 -4.81 -18.91 -30.47
N LEU A 410 -4.92 -19.99 -29.69
CA LEU A 410 -5.27 -19.91 -28.27
C LEU A 410 -4.23 -19.11 -27.48
N THR A 411 -2.94 -19.35 -27.74
CA THR A 411 -1.84 -18.66 -27.05
C THR A 411 -1.87 -17.16 -27.34
N GLU A 412 -2.00 -16.77 -28.60
CA GLU A 412 -2.09 -15.37 -29.03
C GLU A 412 -3.32 -14.67 -28.43
N LYS A 413 -4.49 -15.32 -28.53
CA LYS A 413 -5.73 -14.77 -27.97
C LYS A 413 -5.64 -14.56 -26.47
N LEU A 414 -5.08 -15.54 -25.75
CA LEU A 414 -4.94 -15.48 -24.31
C LEU A 414 -3.94 -14.39 -23.87
N ALA A 415 -2.84 -14.22 -24.61
CA ALA A 415 -1.89 -13.14 -24.37
C ALA A 415 -2.55 -11.76 -24.53
N GLN A 416 -3.33 -11.56 -25.60
CA GLN A 416 -4.07 -10.31 -25.83
C GLN A 416 -5.07 -10.02 -24.70
N LEU A 417 -5.86 -11.01 -24.28
CA LEU A 417 -6.82 -10.86 -23.18
C LEU A 417 -6.10 -10.50 -21.88
N ARG A 418 -5.03 -11.22 -21.53
CA ARG A 418 -4.24 -10.95 -20.32
C ARG A 418 -3.63 -9.56 -20.31
N ILE A 419 -3.09 -9.08 -21.44
CA ILE A 419 -2.56 -7.72 -21.55
C ILE A 419 -3.66 -6.69 -21.23
N GLY A 420 -4.86 -6.86 -21.79
CA GLY A 420 -5.99 -5.95 -21.51
C GLY A 420 -6.33 -5.88 -20.01
N GLU A 421 -6.37 -7.02 -19.33
CA GLU A 421 -6.68 -7.09 -17.90
C GLU A 421 -5.52 -6.58 -17.01
N VAL A 422 -4.27 -6.84 -17.40
CA VAL A 422 -3.08 -6.29 -16.73
C VAL A 422 -3.05 -4.77 -16.79
N GLN A 423 -3.53 -4.14 -17.87
CA GLN A 423 -3.61 -2.69 -17.94
C GLN A 423 -4.58 -2.11 -16.92
N LYS A 424 -5.68 -2.82 -16.58
CA LYS A 424 -6.58 -2.40 -15.50
C LYS A 424 -5.86 -2.41 -14.15
N ILE A 425 -5.08 -3.46 -13.87
CA ILE A 425 -4.24 -3.52 -12.65
C ILE A 425 -3.26 -2.35 -12.62
N ARG A 426 -2.48 -2.15 -13.70
CA ARG A 426 -1.48 -1.05 -13.78
C ARG A 426 -2.11 0.32 -13.60
N ALA A 427 -3.31 0.56 -14.14
CA ALA A 427 -4.02 1.81 -13.97
C ALA A 427 -4.37 2.09 -12.50
N GLU A 428 -4.73 1.06 -11.72
CA GLU A 428 -4.99 1.20 -10.29
C GLU A 428 -3.69 1.39 -9.48
N LEU A 429 -2.64 0.61 -9.77
CA LEU A 429 -1.34 0.79 -9.10
C LEU A 429 -0.77 2.19 -9.33
N ALA A 430 -0.92 2.75 -10.54
CA ALA A 430 -0.50 4.10 -10.88
C ALA A 430 -1.29 5.21 -10.15
N LYS A 431 -2.49 4.90 -9.64
CA LYS A 431 -3.28 5.78 -8.76
C LYS A 431 -2.87 5.65 -7.29
N GLY A 432 -1.86 4.83 -6.96
CA GLY A 432 -1.49 4.49 -5.59
C GLY A 432 -2.42 3.46 -4.94
N ARG A 433 -3.39 2.92 -5.69
CA ARG A 433 -4.35 1.94 -5.20
C ARG A 433 -3.79 0.53 -5.34
N SER A 434 -3.77 -0.22 -4.25
CA SER A 434 -3.30 -1.60 -4.26
C SER A 434 -4.41 -2.56 -4.72
N VAL A 435 -4.02 -3.58 -5.48
CA VAL A 435 -4.93 -4.54 -6.11
C VAL A 435 -4.72 -5.91 -5.48
N ALA A 436 -5.77 -6.55 -4.98
CA ALA A 436 -5.73 -7.97 -4.65
C ALA A 436 -5.98 -8.83 -5.89
N PHE A 437 -5.11 -9.78 -6.18
CA PHE A 437 -5.37 -10.89 -7.09
C PHE A 437 -5.63 -12.13 -6.23
N MET A 438 -6.86 -12.62 -6.23
CA MET A 438 -7.30 -13.65 -5.30
C MET A 438 -7.24 -15.04 -5.94
N ASP A 439 -6.55 -15.96 -5.26
CA ASP A 439 -6.36 -17.35 -5.69
C ASP A 439 -6.99 -18.33 -4.71
N TRP A 440 -7.54 -19.42 -5.24
CA TRP A 440 -7.89 -20.61 -4.44
C TRP A 440 -6.62 -21.34 -3.98
N GLY A 441 -6.65 -21.85 -2.74
CA GLY A 441 -5.52 -22.54 -2.13
C GLY A 441 -4.34 -21.59 -1.89
N ASP A 442 -3.13 -22.15 -1.96
CA ASP A 442 -1.89 -21.38 -1.89
C ASP A 442 -1.48 -20.89 -3.29
N PRO A 443 -1.18 -19.59 -3.51
CA PRO A 443 -0.85 -19.06 -4.83
C PRO A 443 0.45 -19.64 -5.43
N MET A 444 1.32 -20.20 -4.59
CA MET A 444 2.61 -20.77 -4.99
C MET A 444 2.53 -22.28 -5.22
N ILE A 445 1.37 -22.91 -5.04
CA ILE A 445 1.14 -24.34 -5.33
C ILE A 445 0.05 -24.47 -6.40
N TYR A 446 0.47 -24.50 -7.67
CA TYR A 446 -0.43 -24.54 -8.84
C TYR A 446 -1.48 -23.41 -8.90
N GLY A 447 -1.15 -22.24 -8.33
CA GLY A 447 -2.04 -21.08 -8.28
C GLY A 447 -2.41 -20.49 -9.65
N ALA A 448 -3.58 -19.87 -9.72
CA ALA A 448 -4.08 -19.22 -10.94
C ALA A 448 -3.33 -17.93 -11.27
N SER A 449 -2.71 -17.29 -10.28
CA SER A 449 -1.95 -16.05 -10.41
C SER A 449 -0.58 -16.20 -11.07
N LEU A 450 -0.09 -17.42 -11.33
CA LEU A 450 1.25 -17.64 -11.91
C LEU A 450 1.46 -16.87 -13.23
N TRP A 451 0.43 -16.72 -14.06
CA TRP A 451 0.55 -15.99 -15.32
C TRP A 451 0.65 -14.48 -15.14
N VAL A 452 0.07 -13.90 -14.08
CA VAL A 452 0.04 -12.43 -13.92
C VAL A 452 1.40 -11.91 -13.46
N ARG A 453 2.16 -12.73 -12.72
CA ARG A 453 3.49 -12.39 -12.19
C ARG A 453 4.47 -11.93 -13.26
N GLN A 454 4.46 -12.53 -14.45
CA GLN A 454 5.38 -12.16 -15.54
C GLN A 454 5.19 -10.73 -16.09
N TYR A 455 4.12 -10.04 -15.68
CA TYR A 455 3.80 -8.69 -16.12
C TYR A 455 4.16 -7.61 -15.08
N PHE A 456 4.77 -7.95 -13.96
CA PHE A 456 5.12 -7.01 -12.89
C PHE A 456 6.51 -7.33 -12.34
N GLU A 457 7.22 -6.30 -11.89
CA GLU A 457 8.52 -6.47 -11.21
C GLU A 457 8.31 -7.05 -9.80
N GLU A 458 9.32 -7.74 -9.27
CA GLU A 458 9.20 -8.44 -7.98
C GLU A 458 8.84 -7.49 -6.82
N ASP A 459 9.35 -6.26 -6.82
CA ASP A 459 9.09 -5.26 -5.78
C ASP A 459 7.65 -4.69 -5.81
N GLN A 460 6.94 -4.88 -6.93
CA GLN A 460 5.54 -4.52 -7.11
C GLN A 460 4.57 -5.58 -6.57
N ILE A 461 5.06 -6.80 -6.29
CA ILE A 461 4.24 -7.94 -5.89
C ILE A 461 4.41 -8.24 -4.40
N VAL A 462 3.31 -8.45 -3.70
CA VAL A 462 3.28 -9.02 -2.35
C VAL A 462 2.51 -10.34 -2.42
N THR A 463 3.10 -11.45 -2.00
CA THR A 463 2.41 -12.75 -1.99
C THR A 463 2.04 -13.13 -0.57
N ILE A 464 0.76 -13.42 -0.34
CA ILE A 464 0.22 -13.89 0.94
C ILE A 464 -0.05 -15.39 0.82
N PRO A 465 0.69 -16.23 1.57
CA PRO A 465 0.50 -17.67 1.52
C PRO A 465 -0.83 -18.09 2.16
N ALA A 466 -1.27 -19.29 1.83
CA ALA A 466 -2.51 -19.85 2.37
C ALA A 466 -2.46 -21.36 2.51
N MET A 467 -3.50 -21.94 3.11
CA MET A 467 -3.61 -23.38 3.20
C MET A 467 -3.93 -23.96 1.82
N SER A 468 -3.11 -24.92 1.37
CA SER A 468 -3.35 -25.62 0.10
C SER A 468 -4.36 -26.75 0.27
N ALA A 469 -5.01 -27.14 -0.83
CA ALA A 469 -5.80 -28.37 -0.88
C ALA A 469 -4.98 -29.60 -0.47
N PHE A 470 -3.65 -29.57 -0.63
CA PHE A 470 -2.74 -30.62 -0.15
C PHE A 470 -2.79 -30.80 1.36
N ASN A 471 -2.77 -29.70 2.11
CA ASN A 471 -2.83 -29.74 3.57
C ASN A 471 -4.19 -30.25 4.03
N ALA A 472 -5.27 -29.71 3.45
CA ALA A 472 -6.63 -30.17 3.73
C ALA A 472 -6.78 -31.65 3.37
N GLY A 473 -6.31 -32.08 2.20
CA GLY A 473 -6.37 -33.46 1.72
C GLY A 473 -5.68 -34.45 2.65
N ASN A 474 -4.50 -34.10 3.17
CA ASN A 474 -3.81 -34.93 4.16
C ASN A 474 -4.60 -35.03 5.48
N ALA A 475 -5.27 -33.95 5.89
CA ALA A 475 -6.14 -33.96 7.07
C ALA A 475 -7.37 -34.86 6.86
N VAL A 476 -7.97 -34.86 5.64
CA VAL A 476 -9.08 -35.78 5.30
C VAL A 476 -8.63 -37.23 5.37
N ILE A 477 -7.45 -37.56 4.82
CA ILE A 477 -6.88 -38.90 4.88
C ILE A 477 -6.50 -39.27 6.33
N ASN A 478 -6.34 -38.26 7.19
CA ASN A 478 -5.93 -38.36 8.58
C ASN A 478 -4.62 -39.13 8.75
N ARG A 479 -3.63 -38.79 7.92
CA ARG A 479 -2.34 -39.47 7.90
C ARG A 479 -1.18 -38.58 7.47
N SER A 480 -0.04 -38.74 8.15
CA SER A 480 1.25 -38.23 7.68
C SER A 480 2.00 -39.29 6.88
N PHE A 481 2.55 -38.89 5.73
CA PHE A 481 3.32 -39.76 4.83
C PHE A 481 4.83 -39.58 4.99
N LEU A 482 5.27 -38.63 5.82
CA LEU A 482 6.66 -38.18 5.91
C LEU A 482 7.49 -38.85 7.01
N GLY A 483 6.88 -39.60 7.93
CA GLY A 483 7.62 -40.24 9.04
C GLY A 483 8.61 -41.32 8.60
N THR A 484 8.39 -41.96 7.44
CA THR A 484 9.25 -43.04 6.92
C THR A 484 9.44 -43.00 5.39
N GLY A 485 9.10 -41.89 4.73
CA GLY A 485 9.15 -41.77 3.26
C GLY A 485 8.96 -40.34 2.77
N SER A 486 8.89 -40.18 1.44
CA SER A 486 8.70 -38.86 0.82
C SER A 486 7.28 -38.69 0.28
N ILE A 487 6.87 -37.43 0.14
CA ILE A 487 5.69 -37.06 -0.65
C ILE A 487 6.12 -36.20 -1.84
N ILE A 488 5.65 -36.58 -3.02
CA ILE A 488 5.95 -35.89 -4.28
C ILE A 488 4.68 -35.18 -4.73
N ILE A 489 4.72 -33.85 -4.79
CA ILE A 489 3.63 -33.03 -5.31
C ILE A 489 3.84 -32.86 -6.81
N SER A 490 2.87 -33.27 -7.62
CA SER A 490 2.97 -33.19 -9.09
C SER A 490 1.59 -32.99 -9.73
N GLY A 491 1.55 -32.96 -11.07
CA GLY A 491 0.33 -32.97 -11.87
C GLY A 491 0.55 -33.72 -13.19
N PRO A 492 -0.50 -33.90 -14.01
CA PRO A 492 -0.43 -34.75 -15.21
C PRO A 492 0.71 -34.43 -16.17
N ALA A 493 0.96 -33.14 -16.42
CA ALA A 493 2.03 -32.71 -17.31
C ALA A 493 3.43 -33.02 -16.75
N GLY A 494 3.64 -32.81 -15.45
CA GLY A 494 4.91 -33.09 -14.79
C GLY A 494 5.25 -34.58 -14.80
N LEU A 495 4.26 -35.44 -14.57
CA LEU A 495 4.46 -36.89 -14.66
C LEU A 495 4.78 -37.36 -16.08
N ARG A 496 4.04 -36.89 -17.09
CA ARG A 496 4.26 -37.28 -18.49
C ARG A 496 5.63 -36.87 -19.03
N GLN A 497 6.22 -35.80 -18.49
CA GLN A 497 7.52 -35.28 -18.93
C GLN A 497 8.70 -35.89 -18.15
N ASN A 498 8.43 -36.60 -17.05
CA ASN A 498 9.48 -37.08 -16.14
C ASN A 498 9.19 -38.50 -15.66
N GLU A 499 9.35 -39.46 -16.57
CA GLU A 499 9.14 -40.89 -16.26
C GLU A 499 10.14 -41.42 -15.22
N SER A 500 11.38 -40.90 -15.19
CA SER A 500 12.38 -41.33 -14.21
C SER A 500 12.00 -40.94 -12.77
N LEU A 501 11.37 -39.78 -12.57
CA LEU A 501 10.76 -39.41 -11.29
C LEU A 501 9.68 -40.43 -10.87
N LEU A 502 8.81 -40.82 -11.80
CA LEU A 502 7.74 -41.79 -11.55
C LEU A 502 8.31 -43.16 -11.16
N GLN A 503 9.32 -43.63 -11.89
CA GLN A 503 10.03 -44.87 -11.59
C GLN A 503 10.69 -44.84 -10.20
N ALA A 504 11.38 -43.75 -9.87
CA ALA A 504 12.03 -43.59 -8.57
C ALA A 504 11.00 -43.54 -7.42
N ALA A 505 9.90 -42.81 -7.60
CA ALA A 505 8.81 -42.73 -6.64
C ALA A 505 8.22 -44.12 -6.35
N ALA A 506 8.01 -44.93 -7.40
CA ALA A 506 7.51 -46.29 -7.28
C ALA A 506 8.51 -47.19 -6.54
N ALA A 507 9.79 -47.15 -6.92
CA ALA A 507 10.84 -47.97 -6.33
C ALA A 507 11.05 -47.69 -4.82
N ASN A 508 10.97 -46.43 -4.42
CA ASN A 508 11.11 -46.00 -3.02
C ASN A 508 9.81 -46.13 -2.21
N GLY A 509 8.70 -46.47 -2.87
CA GLY A 509 7.36 -46.51 -2.30
C GLY A 509 6.84 -45.14 -1.87
N ASP A 510 7.42 -44.04 -2.39
CA ASP A 510 7.03 -42.67 -2.06
C ASP A 510 5.55 -42.43 -2.38
N THR A 511 4.93 -41.49 -1.66
CA THR A 511 3.54 -41.12 -1.92
C THR A 511 3.51 -39.99 -2.95
N MET A 512 2.79 -40.16 -4.05
CA MET A 512 2.53 -39.05 -4.97
C MET A 512 1.21 -38.37 -4.61
N ALA A 513 1.20 -37.04 -4.56
CA ALA A 513 0.01 -36.22 -4.41
C ALA A 513 -0.19 -35.41 -5.69
N LEU A 514 -1.22 -35.75 -6.47
CA LEU A 514 -1.45 -35.20 -7.79
C LEU A 514 -2.52 -34.11 -7.76
N PHE A 515 -2.10 -32.90 -8.16
CA PHE A 515 -2.95 -31.76 -8.44
C PHE A 515 -3.46 -31.80 -9.88
N LEU A 516 -4.63 -31.19 -10.12
CA LEU A 516 -5.21 -31.00 -11.46
C LEU A 516 -5.38 -32.30 -12.27
N ALA A 517 -5.41 -33.46 -11.59
CA ALA A 517 -5.36 -34.76 -12.23
C ALA A 517 -6.73 -35.41 -12.44
N MET A 518 -7.78 -34.96 -11.74
CA MET A 518 -9.10 -35.61 -11.77
C MET A 518 -9.68 -35.83 -13.18
N ARG A 519 -9.47 -34.91 -14.13
CA ARG A 519 -9.96 -35.08 -15.51
C ARG A 519 -9.10 -36.01 -16.36
N ASP A 520 -7.80 -35.98 -16.12
CA ASP A 520 -6.79 -36.66 -16.94
C ASP A 520 -6.37 -38.00 -16.34
N PHE A 521 -6.93 -38.38 -15.20
CA PHE A 521 -6.42 -39.49 -14.40
C PHE A 521 -6.51 -40.83 -15.14
N GLU A 522 -7.61 -41.07 -15.86
CA GLU A 522 -7.78 -42.27 -16.67
C GLU A 522 -6.67 -42.41 -17.73
N ASP A 523 -6.29 -41.30 -18.37
CA ASP A 523 -5.20 -41.27 -19.35
C ASP A 523 -3.81 -41.45 -18.70
N LEU A 524 -3.69 -41.20 -17.40
CA LEU A 524 -2.46 -41.45 -16.64
C LEU A 524 -2.32 -42.90 -16.18
N VAL A 525 -3.41 -43.67 -16.04
CA VAL A 525 -3.37 -45.05 -15.55
C VAL A 525 -2.42 -45.95 -16.34
N PRO A 526 -2.38 -45.92 -17.70
CA PRO A 526 -1.42 -46.73 -18.45
C PRO A 526 0.04 -46.41 -18.12
N LEU A 527 0.37 -45.12 -17.94
CA LEU A 527 1.71 -44.67 -17.55
C LEU A 527 2.05 -45.12 -16.13
N LEU A 528 1.10 -44.98 -15.20
CA LEU A 528 1.26 -45.40 -13.80
C LEU A 528 1.47 -46.92 -13.68
N ASN A 529 0.74 -47.73 -14.47
CA ASN A 529 0.83 -49.19 -14.48
C ASN A 529 2.18 -49.73 -14.98
N GLN A 530 3.02 -48.90 -15.61
CA GLN A 530 4.37 -49.31 -16.00
C GLN A 530 5.29 -49.47 -14.79
N HIS A 531 5.01 -48.74 -13.69
CA HIS A 531 5.90 -48.65 -12.53
C HIS A 531 5.21 -49.07 -11.22
N TYR A 532 3.89 -48.95 -11.12
CA TYR A 532 3.09 -49.33 -9.95
C TYR A 532 2.26 -50.59 -10.22
N SER A 533 2.07 -51.43 -9.20
CA SER A 533 1.17 -52.58 -9.31
C SER A 533 -0.29 -52.14 -9.37
N ALA A 534 -1.14 -52.95 -9.99
CA ALA A 534 -2.59 -52.73 -10.03
C ALA A 534 -3.25 -52.64 -8.64
N THR A 535 -2.64 -53.27 -7.63
CA THR A 535 -3.10 -53.26 -6.23
C THR A 535 -2.55 -52.09 -5.42
N THR A 536 -1.72 -51.22 -6.02
CA THR A 536 -1.17 -50.04 -5.36
C THR A 536 -2.31 -49.20 -4.78
N PRO A 537 -2.29 -48.90 -3.47
CA PRO A 537 -3.32 -48.08 -2.85
C PRO A 537 -3.41 -46.68 -3.46
N VAL A 538 -4.64 -46.20 -3.63
CA VAL A 538 -4.98 -44.86 -4.09
C VAL A 538 -6.00 -44.25 -3.15
N ALA A 539 -5.83 -42.98 -2.80
CA ALA A 539 -6.84 -42.19 -2.11
C ALA A 539 -7.27 -41.01 -2.99
N LEU A 540 -8.57 -40.95 -3.30
CA LEU A 540 -9.18 -39.84 -4.01
C LEU A 540 -9.85 -38.93 -2.98
N VAL A 541 -9.36 -37.71 -2.86
CA VAL A 541 -9.93 -36.70 -1.97
C VAL A 541 -10.64 -35.65 -2.81
N TYR A 542 -11.95 -35.54 -2.66
CA TYR A 542 -12.78 -34.55 -3.34
C TYR A 542 -13.13 -33.41 -2.41
N SER A 543 -13.12 -32.19 -2.94
CA SER A 543 -13.59 -30.97 -2.24
C SER A 543 -12.97 -30.78 -0.85
N ALA A 544 -11.66 -31.09 -0.70
CA ALA A 544 -10.95 -30.98 0.57
C ALA A 544 -11.05 -29.56 1.14
N GLY A 545 -11.50 -29.43 2.39
CA GLY A 545 -11.70 -28.13 3.04
C GLY A 545 -12.97 -27.39 2.62
N ILE A 546 -13.94 -28.07 2.00
CA ILE A 546 -15.31 -27.58 1.79
C ILE A 546 -16.26 -28.48 2.58
N ALA A 547 -16.83 -27.94 3.66
CA ALA A 547 -17.80 -28.63 4.50
C ALA A 547 -18.98 -29.18 3.66
N ASP A 548 -19.53 -30.30 4.11
CA ASP A 548 -20.63 -31.04 3.51
C ASP A 548 -20.38 -31.63 2.11
N SER A 549 -19.30 -31.24 1.42
CA SER A 549 -18.92 -31.73 0.08
C SER A 549 -17.64 -32.56 0.07
N GLU A 550 -16.87 -32.53 1.15
CA GLU A 550 -15.64 -33.31 1.31
C GLU A 550 -15.92 -34.81 1.26
N LYS A 551 -15.10 -35.54 0.48
CA LYS A 551 -15.23 -37.00 0.36
C LYS A 551 -13.90 -37.68 0.13
N LEU A 552 -13.67 -38.77 0.86
CA LEU A 552 -12.51 -39.65 0.72
C LEU A 552 -12.93 -41.00 0.15
N VAL A 553 -12.30 -41.41 -0.94
CA VAL A 553 -12.45 -42.75 -1.51
C VAL A 553 -11.11 -43.46 -1.46
N HIS A 554 -11.03 -44.53 -0.66
CA HIS A 554 -9.91 -45.47 -0.71
C HIS A 554 -10.16 -46.54 -1.77
N THR A 555 -9.19 -46.73 -2.64
CA THR A 555 -9.28 -47.66 -3.76
C THR A 555 -7.88 -48.16 -4.14
N THR A 556 -7.75 -48.85 -5.27
CA THR A 556 -6.48 -49.28 -5.85
C THR A 556 -6.28 -48.65 -7.23
N LEU A 557 -5.05 -48.67 -7.74
CA LEU A 557 -4.74 -48.15 -9.07
C LEU A 557 -5.62 -48.79 -10.17
N GLN A 558 -5.95 -50.08 -10.03
CA GLN A 558 -6.84 -50.80 -10.94
C GLN A 558 -8.25 -50.20 -11.03
N GLN A 559 -8.79 -49.73 -9.91
CA GLN A 559 -10.19 -49.27 -9.78
C GLN A 559 -10.30 -47.76 -9.85
N ALA A 560 -9.24 -47.03 -9.50
CA ALA A 560 -9.25 -45.58 -9.35
C ALA A 560 -9.70 -44.83 -10.62
N GLY A 561 -9.33 -45.30 -11.83
CA GLY A 561 -9.77 -44.69 -13.07
C GLY A 561 -11.29 -44.70 -13.24
N GLU A 562 -11.94 -45.85 -12.95
CA GLU A 562 -13.39 -46.00 -12.97
C GLU A 562 -14.07 -45.14 -11.89
N GLU A 563 -13.53 -45.15 -10.67
CA GLU A 563 -14.05 -44.35 -9.55
C GLU A 563 -14.07 -42.85 -9.89
N VAL A 564 -12.94 -42.34 -10.43
CA VAL A 564 -12.85 -40.95 -10.90
C VAL A 564 -13.85 -40.69 -12.03
N ARG A 565 -14.04 -41.63 -12.97
CA ARG A 565 -15.00 -41.48 -14.07
C ARG A 565 -16.47 -41.48 -13.61
N ARG A 566 -16.82 -42.24 -12.58
CA ARG A 566 -18.19 -42.27 -12.03
C ARG A 566 -18.52 -41.11 -11.11
N HIS A 567 -17.51 -40.51 -10.46
CA HIS A 567 -17.75 -39.44 -9.49
C HIS A 567 -18.32 -38.17 -10.15
N ALA A 568 -19.24 -37.47 -9.48
CA ALA A 568 -19.85 -36.25 -10.05
C ALA A 568 -18.86 -35.07 -10.10
N GLU A 569 -18.01 -34.92 -9.09
CA GLU A 569 -16.97 -33.89 -9.06
C GLU A 569 -15.79 -34.29 -9.96
N LYS A 570 -15.43 -33.40 -10.90
CA LYS A 570 -14.40 -33.64 -11.94
C LYS A 570 -13.21 -32.68 -11.88
N ASN A 571 -13.25 -31.66 -11.03
CA ASN A 571 -12.26 -30.60 -10.97
C ASN A 571 -11.65 -30.50 -9.58
N LEU A 572 -12.48 -30.41 -8.54
CA LEU A 572 -12.05 -30.19 -7.17
C LEU A 572 -11.65 -31.51 -6.51
N GLY A 573 -10.42 -31.94 -6.77
CA GLY A 573 -9.90 -33.10 -6.07
C GLY A 573 -8.40 -33.34 -6.20
N MET A 574 -7.89 -34.09 -5.24
CA MET A 574 -6.52 -34.56 -5.16
C MET A 574 -6.46 -36.07 -5.22
N ILE A 575 -5.44 -36.60 -5.90
CA ILE A 575 -5.22 -38.04 -6.04
C ILE A 575 -3.91 -38.39 -5.37
N TYR A 576 -3.97 -39.26 -4.38
CA TYR A 576 -2.81 -39.78 -3.67
C TYR A 576 -2.54 -41.21 -4.10
N ILE A 577 -1.28 -41.56 -4.40
CA ILE A 577 -0.89 -42.88 -4.91
C ILE A 577 0.35 -43.35 -4.16
N GLY A 578 0.33 -44.58 -3.65
CA GLY A 578 1.53 -45.21 -3.08
C GLY A 578 1.23 -46.26 -2.01
N PRO A 579 2.18 -47.18 -1.75
CA PRO A 579 2.00 -48.27 -0.80
C PRO A 579 1.76 -47.77 0.63
N ARG A 580 2.29 -46.59 0.98
CA ARG A 580 2.14 -45.97 2.31
C ARG A 580 0.71 -45.49 2.61
N LEU A 581 -0.24 -45.58 1.68
CA LEU A 581 -1.67 -45.33 1.93
C LEU A 581 -2.40 -46.54 2.53
N ALA A 582 -1.82 -47.75 2.52
CA ALA A 582 -2.45 -48.95 3.08
C ALA A 582 -2.68 -48.83 4.60
N LYS A 583 -3.85 -49.28 5.11
CA LYS A 583 -4.21 -49.20 6.54
C LYS A 583 -3.24 -50.02 7.41
N GLY A 584 -2.85 -49.49 8.57
CA GLY A 584 -2.16 -50.25 9.64
C GLY A 584 -0.71 -49.84 9.98
N GLY A 585 -0.11 -48.88 9.27
CA GLY A 585 1.22 -48.37 9.62
C GLY A 585 1.13 -47.02 10.34
N VAL A 586 1.17 -47.02 11.68
CA VAL A 586 1.48 -45.81 12.44
C VAL A 586 2.94 -45.49 12.18
N ALA A 587 3.23 -44.37 11.53
CA ALA A 587 4.59 -43.91 11.37
C ALA A 587 5.03 -43.25 12.68
N GLU A 588 6.05 -43.81 13.34
CA GLU A 588 6.76 -43.12 14.41
C GLU A 588 7.54 -41.94 13.80
N CYS A 589 7.52 -40.80 14.49
CA CYS A 589 8.37 -39.66 14.14
C CYS A 589 9.75 -39.92 14.74
N HIS A 590 10.79 -39.99 13.91
CA HIS A 590 12.19 -40.05 14.39
C HIS A 590 12.71 -38.67 14.77
#